data_AF-O31639-F1
#
_entry.id   AF-O31639-F1
#
_cell.length_a   1.000
_cell.length_b   1.000
_cell.length_c   1.000
_cell.angle_alpha   90.00
_cell.angle_beta   90.00
_cell.angle_gamma   90.00
#
_symmetry.space_group_name_H-M   'P 1'
#
loop_
_entity.id
_entity.type
_entity.pdbx_description
1 polymer ?
#
loop_
_entity_poly.entity_id
_entity_poly.type
_entity_poly.pdbx_seq_one_letter_code
_entity_poly.pdbx_strand_id
1 'polypeptide(L)'
;MNKDKLRYAILKEIFEGNTPLSENDIGVTEDQFDDAVNFLKREGYIIGVHYSDDRPHLYKLGPELTEKGENYLKENGTWSKAYKTIKEIKDWIK
;
A
#
# COMPACT_ATOMS: atom_id res chain seq x y z
N MET A 1 11.13 -1.03 10.84
CA MET A 1 10.06 -0.93 9.83
C MET A 1 8.92 -0.10 10.39
N ASN A 2 8.63 1.01 9.72
CA ASN A 2 7.56 1.92 10.07
C ASN A 2 6.26 1.50 9.38
N LYS A 3 5.24 1.10 10.17
CA LYS A 3 3.95 0.62 9.66
C LYS A 3 3.18 1.71 8.90
N ASP A 4 3.28 2.96 9.31
CA ASP A 4 2.56 4.07 8.68
C ASP A 4 3.16 4.40 7.31
N LYS A 5 4.49 4.38 7.20
CA LYS A 5 5.17 4.50 5.90
C LYS A 5 4.81 3.35 4.96
N LEU A 6 4.75 2.12 5.45
CA LEU A 6 4.34 0.96 4.63
C LEU A 6 2.91 1.14 4.10
N ARG A 7 1.96 1.52 4.96
CA ARG A 7 0.57 1.78 4.57
C ARG A 7 0.46 2.93 3.57
N TYR A 8 1.21 4.02 3.80
CA TYR A 8 1.30 5.13 2.86
C TYR A 8 1.85 4.68 1.50
N ALA A 9 2.93 3.88 1.50
CA ALA A 9 3.51 3.37 0.27
C ALA A 9 2.49 2.56 -0.54
N ILE A 10 1.83 1.60 0.11
CA ILE A 10 0.80 0.77 -0.53
C ILE A 10 -0.32 1.65 -1.11
N LEU A 11 -0.84 2.61 -0.34
CA LEU A 11 -1.87 3.54 -0.83
C LEU A 11 -1.39 4.34 -2.05
N LYS A 12 -0.15 4.86 -2.00
CA LYS A 12 0.41 5.66 -3.08
C LYS A 12 0.60 4.82 -4.35
N GLU A 13 1.10 3.59 -4.23
CA GLU A 13 1.25 2.71 -5.39
C GLU A 13 -0.09 2.34 -6.03
N ILE A 14 -1.13 2.10 -5.22
CA ILE A 14 -2.47 1.87 -5.74
C ILE A 14 -2.99 3.14 -6.45
N PHE A 15 -2.82 4.31 -5.84
CA PHE A 15 -3.24 5.59 -6.41
C PHE A 15 -2.55 5.91 -7.74
N GLU A 16 -1.26 5.57 -7.87
CA GLU A 16 -0.49 5.75 -9.10
C GLU A 16 -0.77 4.68 -10.16
N GLY A 17 -1.61 3.68 -9.86
CA GLY A 17 -1.92 2.59 -10.78
C GLY A 17 -0.79 1.58 -10.94
N ASN A 18 0.11 1.49 -9.97
CA ASN A 18 1.26 0.58 -9.97
C ASN A 18 0.90 -0.82 -9.45
N THR A 19 -0.33 -1.28 -9.72
CA THR A 19 -0.76 -2.66 -9.45
C THR A 19 -0.54 -3.56 -10.71
N PRO A 20 -0.23 -4.86 -10.55
CA PRO A 20 -0.21 -5.60 -9.30
C PRO A 20 0.97 -5.24 -8.39
N LEU A 21 0.76 -5.33 -7.08
CA LEU A 21 1.74 -4.96 -6.06
C LEU A 21 1.84 -6.08 -5.03
N SER A 22 3.06 -6.49 -4.69
CA SER A 22 3.36 -7.56 -3.73
C SER A 22 4.35 -7.13 -2.64
N GLU A 23 4.49 -7.99 -1.62
CA GLU A 23 5.50 -7.84 -0.57
C GLU A 23 6.93 -7.75 -1.12
N ASN A 24 7.20 -8.44 -2.23
CA ASN A 24 8.52 -8.47 -2.87
C ASN A 24 8.88 -7.14 -3.53
N ASP A 25 7.90 -6.45 -4.13
CA ASP A 25 8.08 -5.15 -4.76
C ASP A 25 8.46 -4.07 -3.74
N ILE A 26 7.83 -4.14 -2.56
CA ILE A 26 8.08 -3.23 -1.44
C ILE A 26 9.31 -3.65 -0.63
N GLY A 27 9.67 -4.94 -0.66
CA GLY A 27 10.80 -5.51 0.08
C GLY A 27 10.51 -5.76 1.56
N VAL A 28 9.28 -6.19 1.88
CA VAL A 28 8.81 -6.58 3.23
C VAL A 28 8.45 -8.06 3.27
N THR A 29 8.15 -8.60 4.46
CA THR A 29 7.63 -9.97 4.58
C THR A 29 6.16 -10.05 4.19
N GLU A 30 5.69 -11.25 3.86
CA GLU A 30 4.27 -11.54 3.59
C GLU A 30 3.37 -11.04 4.73
N ASP A 31 3.65 -11.43 5.98
CA ASP A 31 2.89 -10.99 7.16
C ASP A 31 2.80 -9.46 7.28
N GLN A 32 3.89 -8.75 6.97
CA GLN A 32 3.95 -7.30 7.07
C GLN A 32 3.07 -6.63 6.00
N PHE A 33 3.12 -7.17 4.78
CA PHE A 33 2.30 -6.70 3.68
C PHE A 33 0.83 -7.00 3.95
N ASP A 34 0.52 -8.24 4.33
CA ASP A 34 -0.84 -8.71 4.59
C ASP A 34 -1.49 -7.91 5.73
N ASP A 35 -0.77 -7.68 6.84
CA ASP A 35 -1.23 -6.83 7.94
C ASP A 35 -1.53 -5.40 7.49
N ALA A 36 -0.68 -4.83 6.63
CA ALA A 36 -0.84 -3.46 6.15
C ALA A 36 -2.06 -3.35 5.20
N VAL A 37 -2.21 -4.26 4.24
CA VAL A 37 -3.34 -4.29 3.32
C VAL A 37 -4.64 -4.55 4.07
N ASN A 38 -4.65 -5.52 5.00
CA ASN A 38 -5.83 -5.83 5.81
C ASN A 38 -6.25 -4.65 6.70
N PHE A 39 -5.29 -3.93 7.28
CA PHE A 39 -5.57 -2.69 8.00
C PHE A 39 -6.21 -1.65 7.08
N LEU A 40 -5.59 -1.37 5.92
CA LEU A 40 -6.09 -0.38 4.97
C LEU A 40 -7.52 -0.68 4.51
N LYS A 41 -7.80 -1.95 4.20
CA LYS A 41 -9.14 -2.40 3.82
C LYS A 41 -10.12 -2.29 4.99
N ARG A 42 -9.79 -2.81 6.18
CA ARG A 42 -10.67 -2.83 7.35
C ARG A 42 -11.06 -1.41 7.78
N GLU A 43 -10.10 -0.49 7.76
CA GLU A 43 -10.33 0.91 8.13
C GLU A 43 -10.94 1.74 6.98
N GLY A 44 -11.23 1.13 5.83
CA GLY A 44 -11.93 1.74 4.71
C GLY A 44 -11.10 2.74 3.91
N TYR A 45 -9.77 2.60 3.89
CA TYR A 45 -8.90 3.41 3.01
C TYR A 45 -8.86 2.88 1.57
N ILE A 46 -9.05 1.57 1.40
CA ILE A 46 -9.12 0.90 0.10
C ILE A 46 -10.30 -0.07 0.04
N ILE A 47 -10.79 -0.31 -1.17
CA ILE A 47 -11.82 -1.30 -1.50
C ILE A 47 -11.36 -2.20 -2.65
N GLY A 48 -12.06 -3.30 -2.92
CA GLY A 48 -11.74 -4.18 -4.05
C GLY A 48 -10.51 -5.07 -3.88
N VAL A 49 -10.03 -5.25 -2.64
CA VAL A 49 -8.95 -6.20 -2.32
C VAL A 49 -9.46 -7.63 -2.53
N HIS A 50 -8.73 -8.40 -3.35
CA HIS A 50 -9.02 -9.82 -3.59
C HIS A 50 -8.29 -10.68 -2.56
N TYR A 51 -8.82 -11.87 -2.28
CA TYR A 51 -8.18 -12.82 -1.37
C TYR A 51 -8.01 -14.17 -2.07
N SER A 52 -6.82 -14.77 -1.90
CA SER A 52 -6.48 -16.13 -2.33
C SER A 52 -5.63 -16.76 -1.25
N ASP A 53 -5.95 -18.00 -0.86
CA ASP A 53 -5.27 -18.73 0.22
C ASP A 53 -5.18 -17.91 1.52
N ASP A 54 -6.28 -17.28 1.91
CA ASP A 54 -6.42 -16.38 3.07
C ASP A 54 -5.52 -15.13 3.09
N ARG A 55 -4.83 -14.84 1.98
CA ARG A 55 -3.96 -13.66 1.86
C ARG A 55 -4.55 -12.59 0.93
N PRO A 56 -4.35 -11.30 1.22
CA PRO A 56 -4.79 -10.22 0.35
C PRO A 56 -3.89 -10.09 -0.90
N HIS A 57 -4.51 -9.96 -2.07
CA HIS A 57 -3.83 -9.76 -3.35
C HIS A 57 -4.28 -8.44 -3.97
N LEU A 58 -3.29 -7.62 -4.37
CA LEU A 58 -3.52 -6.35 -5.05
C LEU A 58 -3.32 -6.54 -6.56
N TYR A 59 -4.35 -7.02 -7.27
CA TYR A 59 -4.30 -7.26 -8.72
C TYR A 59 -4.43 -5.99 -9.54
N LYS A 60 -4.05 -6.01 -10.83
CA LYS A 60 -4.13 -4.84 -11.71
C LYS A 60 -5.53 -4.20 -11.85
N LEU A 61 -6.60 -5.00 -11.72
CA LEU A 61 -7.99 -4.54 -11.82
C LEU A 61 -8.57 -4.11 -10.45
N GLY A 62 -7.74 -4.00 -9.41
CA GLY A 62 -8.13 -3.49 -8.10
C GLY A 62 -6.88 -3.10 -7.31
N PRO A 63 -6.97 -3.07 -5.98
CA PRO A 63 -7.93 -2.27 -5.23
C PRO A 63 -8.04 -0.81 -5.71
N GLU A 64 -9.01 -0.08 -5.18
CA GLU A 64 -9.16 1.37 -5.40
C GLU A 64 -9.12 2.11 -4.06
N LEU A 65 -8.64 3.35 -4.09
CA LEU A 65 -8.69 4.23 -2.92
C LEU A 65 -10.13 4.71 -2.70
N THR A 66 -10.52 4.78 -1.44
CA THR A 66 -11.69 5.56 -1.04
C THR A 66 -11.31 7.03 -0.85
N GLU A 67 -12.29 7.91 -0.66
CA GLU A 67 -12.04 9.30 -0.26
C GLU A 67 -11.14 9.39 0.99
N LYS A 68 -11.35 8.48 1.95
CA LYS A 68 -10.51 8.40 3.16
C LYS A 68 -9.05 8.03 2.82
N GLY A 69 -8.86 7.10 1.88
CA GLY A 69 -7.55 6.76 1.32
C GLY A 69 -6.85 7.96 0.70
N GLU A 70 -7.55 8.69 -0.15
CA GLU A 70 -7.00 9.88 -0.81
C GLU A 70 -6.65 10.99 0.18
N ASN A 71 -7.50 11.23 1.18
CA ASN A 71 -7.25 12.25 2.20
C ASN A 71 -6.03 11.89 3.03
N TYR A 72 -5.85 10.62 3.39
CA TYR A 72 -4.64 10.16 4.06
C TYR A 72 -3.36 10.45 3.26
N LEU A 73 -3.40 10.23 1.93
CA LEU A 73 -2.27 10.56 1.06
C LEU A 73 -1.97 12.06 1.03
N LYS A 74 -3.01 12.90 0.97
CA LYS A 74 -2.90 14.38 0.96
C LYS A 74 -2.31 14.90 2.26
N GLU A 75 -2.82 14.44 3.40
CA GLU A 75 -2.36 14.85 4.74
C GLU A 75 -0.89 14.45 4.98
N ASN A 76 -0.47 13.30 4.45
CA ASN A 76 0.90 12.81 4.56
C ASN A 76 1.73 13.11 3.29
N GLY A 77 1.34 14.14 2.52
CA GLY A 77 1.93 14.46 1.22
C GLY A 77 3.43 14.78 1.26
N THR A 78 4.01 15.08 2.43
CA THR A 78 5.47 15.21 2.59
C THR A 78 6.22 13.93 2.24
N TRP A 79 5.60 12.77 2.43
CA TRP A 79 6.17 11.46 2.09
C TRP A 79 6.12 11.14 0.59
N SER A 80 5.26 11.81 -0.18
CA SER A 80 5.15 11.58 -1.63
C SER A 80 6.48 11.78 -2.36
N LYS A 81 7.33 12.68 -1.84
CA LYS A 81 8.65 13.03 -2.38
C LYS A 81 9.79 12.20 -1.80
N ALA A 82 9.51 11.38 -0.79
CA ALA A 82 10.55 10.67 -0.05
C ALA A 82 11.08 9.45 -0.81
N TYR A 83 10.30 8.92 -1.75
CA TYR A 83 10.73 7.92 -2.71
C TYR A 83 10.09 8.21 -4.08
N LYS A 84 10.83 7.93 -5.16
CA LYS A 84 10.41 8.18 -6.55
C LYS A 84 10.04 6.92 -7.29
N THR A 85 10.57 5.77 -6.85
CA THR A 85 10.30 4.48 -7.49
C THR A 85 9.99 3.42 -6.44
N ILE A 86 9.23 2.39 -6.82
CA ILE A 86 8.93 1.23 -5.97
C ILE A 86 10.19 0.65 -5.32
N LYS A 87 11.30 0.58 -6.07
CA LYS A 87 12.57 0.01 -5.59
C LYS A 87 13.19 0.78 -4.42
N GLU A 88 12.87 2.06 -4.28
CA GLU A 88 13.36 2.91 -3.18
C GLU A 88 12.52 2.77 -1.90
N ILE A 89 11.31 2.20 -2.00
CA ILE A 89 10.39 2.06 -0.86
C ILE A 89 11.07 1.27 0.26
N LYS A 90 11.76 0.17 -0.07
CA LYS A 90 12.40 -0.74 0.88
C LYS A 90 13.32 -0.04 1.88
N ASP A 91 14.14 0.89 1.41
CA ASP A 91 15.06 1.63 2.28
C ASP A 91 14.36 2.77 3.02
N TRP A 92 13.33 3.35 2.42
CA TRP A 92 12.56 4.43 3.02
C TRP A 92 11.67 3.98 4.20
N ILE A 93 11.10 2.77 4.15
CA ILE A 93 10.17 2.24 5.17
C ILE A 93 10.87 1.62 6.39
N LYS A 94 12.17 1.31 6.29
CA LYS A 94 12.92 0.70 7.39
C LYS A 94 12.94 1.61 8.62
#